data_AF-A0A3E0HU27-F1
#
_entry.id   AF-A0A3E0HU27-F1
#
_cell.length_a   1.000
_cell.length_b   1.000
_cell.length_c   1.000
_cell.angle_alpha   90.00
_cell.angle_beta   90.00
_cell.angle_gamma   90.00
#
_symmetry.space_group_name_H-M   'P 1'
#
loop_
_entity.id
_entity.type
_entity.pdbx_description
1 polymer ?
#
loop_
_entity_poly.entity_id
_entity_poly.type
_entity_poly.pdbx_seq_one_letter_code
_entity_poly.pdbx_strand_id
1 'polypeptide(L)'
;MSVPETLDGWTVEVVEELVQIGQVESYRHDFKGMLPSPDELTKLCCAFVNTEGGFVVVGVHQQKGGQFDPRGIPPSTEIASEFGQKLKAVPTIPFEVPLPILLPNSSNLIYVFHVPRSLERPHLPLLADKRIFWKRTNTGNEQMSLEEIRAQFRNYEEMRDKLKLLFIELVQNREVLQEVAHVDLGTYSLQTLDNDVLDRLLVDVYSLIQDDVELTRALLLIRQQIRAANSKTQIFFRQLSIPSVSYDNLIVNHLKFMQAVEAVLLPAIEQAVYILKERYGLRDPFAEAE
;
A
#
# COMPACT_ATOMS: atom_id res chain seq x y z
N MET A 1 25.15 14.51 -4.48
CA MET A 1 23.81 14.77 -3.94
C MET A 1 22.90 13.59 -4.24
N SER A 2 21.92 13.30 -3.39
CA SER A 2 20.92 12.23 -3.62
C SER A 2 19.68 12.80 -4.30
N VAL A 3 19.07 12.01 -5.20
CA VAL A 3 17.76 12.32 -5.79
C VAL A 3 16.72 12.39 -4.64
N PRO A 4 15.83 13.39 -4.60
CA PRO A 4 14.79 13.45 -3.57
C PRO A 4 13.94 12.18 -3.54
N GLU A 5 13.51 11.78 -2.34
CA GLU A 5 12.66 10.60 -2.16
C GLU A 5 11.16 10.91 -2.34
N THR A 6 10.75 12.17 -2.17
CA THR A 6 9.36 12.64 -2.22
C THR A 6 9.21 13.81 -3.20
N LEU A 7 7.98 14.08 -3.65
CA LEU A 7 7.68 15.22 -4.53
C LEU A 7 8.11 16.56 -3.91
N ASP A 8 7.81 16.78 -2.63
CA ASP A 8 8.10 18.04 -1.93
C ASP A 8 9.60 18.40 -1.87
N GLY A 9 10.48 17.39 -2.02
CA GLY A 9 11.93 17.62 -2.07
C GLY A 9 12.43 18.14 -3.42
N TRP A 10 11.60 18.17 -4.46
CA TRP A 10 11.98 18.68 -5.77
C TRP A 10 11.83 20.19 -5.84
N THR A 11 12.95 20.86 -6.12
CA THR A 11 13.06 22.31 -6.29
C THR A 11 13.83 22.61 -7.58
N VAL A 12 13.83 23.88 -8.01
CA VAL A 12 14.60 24.26 -9.21
C VAL A 12 16.10 24.04 -9.01
N GLU A 13 16.61 24.34 -7.82
CA GLU A 13 18.01 24.18 -7.45
C GLU A 13 18.44 22.71 -7.52
N VAL A 14 17.57 21.79 -7.05
CA VAL A 14 17.82 20.35 -7.14
C VAL A 14 17.86 19.88 -8.59
N VAL A 15 16.95 20.36 -9.44
CA VAL A 15 16.97 20.01 -10.87
C VAL A 15 18.24 20.55 -11.54
N GLU A 16 18.61 21.80 -11.27
CA GLU A 16 19.82 22.41 -11.80
C GLU A 16 21.08 21.65 -11.37
N GLU A 17 21.18 21.25 -10.10
CA GLU A 17 22.33 20.49 -9.60
C GLU A 17 22.43 19.09 -10.23
N LEU A 18 21.30 18.37 -10.35
CA LEU A 18 21.27 17.06 -11.01
C LEU A 18 21.72 17.15 -12.47
N VAL A 19 21.28 18.21 -13.17
CA VAL A 19 21.71 18.52 -14.54
C VAL A 19 23.20 18.85 -14.60
N GLN A 20 23.73 19.65 -13.67
CA GLN A 20 25.14 20.04 -13.61
C GLN A 20 26.09 18.86 -13.35
N ILE A 21 25.69 17.91 -12.50
CA ILE A 21 26.45 16.68 -12.23
C ILE A 21 26.54 15.80 -13.50
N GLY A 22 25.70 16.08 -14.51
CA GLY A 22 25.62 15.27 -15.72
C GLY A 22 24.98 13.91 -15.44
N GLN A 23 24.20 13.81 -14.37
CA GLN A 23 23.43 12.61 -14.08
C GLN A 23 22.23 12.57 -15.05
N VAL A 24 22.49 12.01 -16.23
CA VAL A 24 21.55 11.95 -17.36
C VAL A 24 20.27 11.24 -16.97
N GLU A 25 20.42 10.07 -16.36
CA GLU A 25 19.35 9.16 -16.01
C GLU A 25 19.78 8.36 -14.78
N SER A 26 18.83 8.04 -13.90
CA SER A 26 19.11 7.19 -12.75
C SER A 26 18.03 6.13 -12.56
N TYR A 27 18.23 5.28 -11.55
CA TYR A 27 17.23 4.33 -11.08
C TYR A 27 15.98 5.03 -10.50
N ARG A 28 16.07 6.32 -10.16
CA ARG A 28 14.99 7.10 -9.51
C ARG A 28 14.41 8.23 -10.35
N HIS A 29 15.04 8.66 -11.43
CA HIS A 29 14.50 9.74 -12.25
C HIS A 29 14.91 9.65 -13.72
N ASP A 30 14.11 10.30 -14.58
CA ASP A 30 14.34 10.43 -16.01
C ASP A 30 13.89 11.83 -16.47
N PHE A 31 14.77 12.54 -17.19
CA PHE A 31 14.54 13.89 -17.70
C PHE A 31 13.94 13.86 -19.11
N LYS A 32 12.84 14.59 -19.31
CA LYS A 32 12.17 14.72 -20.60
C LYS A 32 11.93 16.20 -20.93
N GLY A 33 12.18 16.58 -22.19
CA GLY A 33 11.88 17.95 -22.63
C GLY A 33 10.39 18.24 -22.67
N MET A 34 9.60 17.29 -23.17
CA MET A 34 8.15 17.32 -23.28
C MET A 34 7.57 15.99 -22.79
N LEU A 35 6.25 15.90 -22.59
CA LEU A 35 5.60 14.62 -22.32
C LEU A 35 5.92 13.63 -23.45
N PRO A 36 6.50 12.45 -23.14
CA PRO A 36 6.85 11.47 -24.17
C PRO A 36 5.64 10.97 -24.97
N SER A 37 5.92 10.19 -26.01
CA SER A 37 4.89 9.41 -26.68
C SER A 37 4.21 8.43 -25.70
N PRO A 38 2.96 8.00 -25.95
CA PRO A 38 2.27 7.03 -25.08
C PRO A 38 3.09 5.77 -24.81
N ASP A 39 3.80 5.28 -25.83
CA ASP A 39 4.61 4.07 -25.73
C ASP A 39 5.85 4.25 -24.87
N GLU A 40 6.59 5.33 -25.08
CA GLU A 40 7.79 5.64 -24.33
C GLU A 40 7.45 5.94 -22.86
N LEU A 41 6.40 6.72 -22.64
CA LEU A 41 5.93 7.05 -21.29
C LEU A 41 5.49 5.78 -20.55
N THR A 42 4.65 4.95 -21.18
CA THR A 42 4.18 3.71 -20.56
C THR A 42 5.33 2.76 -20.26
N LYS A 43 6.27 2.59 -21.19
CA LYS A 43 7.50 1.80 -20.98
C LYS A 43 8.27 2.31 -19.76
N LEU A 44 8.48 3.61 -19.68
CA LEU A 44 9.22 4.26 -18.59
C LEU A 44 8.53 4.07 -17.24
N CYS A 45 7.22 4.33 -17.17
CA CYS A 45 6.46 4.14 -15.93
C CYS A 45 6.42 2.67 -15.50
N CYS A 46 6.22 1.72 -16.44
CA CYS A 46 6.32 0.29 -16.15
C CYS A 46 7.69 -0.08 -15.56
N ALA A 47 8.78 0.48 -16.10
CA ALA A 47 10.12 0.25 -15.59
C ALA A 47 10.30 0.74 -14.14
N PHE A 48 9.79 1.94 -13.82
CA PHE A 48 9.81 2.48 -12.46
C PHE A 48 8.98 1.66 -11.49
N VAL A 49 7.70 1.41 -11.79
CA VAL A 49 6.82 0.67 -10.86
C VAL A 49 7.34 -0.73 -10.59
N ASN A 50 8.00 -1.37 -11.57
CA ASN A 50 8.58 -2.71 -11.45
C ASN A 50 9.85 -2.76 -10.60
N THR A 51 10.49 -1.63 -10.34
CA THR A 51 11.76 -1.55 -9.61
C THR A 51 11.58 -0.85 -8.26
N GLU A 52 12.06 0.38 -8.13
CA GLU A 52 12.03 1.15 -6.88
C GLU A 52 11.01 2.29 -6.92
N GLY A 53 10.29 2.46 -8.02
CA GLY A 53 9.59 3.71 -8.32
C GLY A 53 10.57 4.79 -8.79
N GLY A 54 10.06 5.98 -9.06
CA GLY A 54 10.88 7.10 -9.49
C GLY A 54 10.07 8.31 -9.95
N PHE A 55 10.76 9.23 -10.62
CA PHE A 55 10.23 10.52 -11.04
C PHE A 55 10.42 10.74 -12.53
N VAL A 56 9.36 11.18 -13.21
CA VAL A 56 9.45 11.67 -14.58
C VAL A 56 9.46 13.19 -14.51
N VAL A 57 10.57 13.81 -14.89
CA VAL A 57 10.77 15.26 -14.79
C VAL A 57 10.66 15.88 -16.17
N VAL A 58 9.57 16.59 -16.42
CA VAL A 58 9.22 17.17 -17.72
C VAL A 58 9.57 18.65 -17.77
N GLY A 59 10.17 19.10 -18.87
CA GLY A 59 10.68 20.46 -19.07
C GLY A 59 12.20 20.57 -19.10
N VAL A 60 12.91 19.44 -19.01
CA VAL A 60 14.37 19.39 -19.05
C VAL A 60 14.81 18.83 -20.40
N HIS A 61 15.34 19.71 -21.25
CA HIS A 61 15.67 19.39 -22.64
C HIS A 61 17.09 18.86 -22.77
N GLN A 62 17.27 17.81 -23.57
CA GLN A 62 18.61 17.35 -23.93
C GLN A 62 19.16 18.19 -25.07
N GLN A 63 20.30 18.84 -24.85
CA GLN A 63 21.04 19.59 -25.86
C GLN A 63 21.94 18.68 -26.70
N LYS A 64 22.45 19.23 -27.82
CA LYS A 64 23.47 18.56 -28.63
C LYS A 64 24.72 18.34 -27.76
N GLY A 65 25.15 17.09 -27.61
CA GLY A 65 26.26 16.71 -26.73
C GLY A 65 25.83 16.00 -25.44
N GLY A 66 24.53 15.78 -25.23
CA GLY A 66 24.01 14.99 -24.11
C GLY A 66 23.83 15.77 -22.80
N GLN A 67 24.20 17.05 -22.78
CA GLN A 67 23.94 17.95 -21.66
C GLN A 67 22.46 18.28 -21.55
N PHE A 68 21.91 18.31 -20.34
CA PHE A 68 20.53 18.68 -20.08
C PHE A 68 20.40 20.17 -19.77
N ASP A 69 19.21 20.72 -20.03
CA ASP A 69 18.92 22.15 -19.89
C ASP A 69 17.47 22.36 -19.39
N PRO A 70 17.27 22.86 -18.15
CA PRO A 70 15.95 23.08 -17.57
C PRO A 70 15.28 24.32 -18.18
N ARG A 71 14.57 24.14 -19.29
CA ARG A 71 13.85 25.23 -20.00
C ARG A 71 12.38 25.37 -19.58
N GLY A 72 11.85 24.33 -18.95
CA GLY A 72 10.43 24.18 -18.66
C GLY A 72 9.60 24.02 -19.93
N ILE A 73 8.29 23.89 -19.73
CA ILE A 73 7.26 23.92 -20.76
C ILE A 73 6.21 24.98 -20.40
N PRO A 74 5.40 25.47 -21.35
CA PRO A 74 4.30 26.38 -21.03
C PRO A 74 3.36 25.77 -19.97
N PRO A 75 2.85 26.57 -19.03
CA PRO A 75 1.91 26.10 -18.02
C PRO A 75 0.68 25.44 -18.67
N SER A 76 0.35 24.22 -18.24
CA SER A 76 -0.86 23.49 -18.65
C SER A 76 -1.58 22.96 -17.42
N THR A 77 -2.88 23.26 -17.32
CA THR A 77 -3.78 22.69 -16.31
C THR A 77 -4.18 21.24 -16.64
N GLU A 78 -3.94 20.80 -17.88
CA GLU A 78 -4.35 19.48 -18.38
C GLU A 78 -3.22 18.45 -18.36
N ILE A 79 -1.99 18.86 -18.00
CA ILE A 79 -0.78 18.02 -18.08
C ILE A 79 -0.92 16.69 -17.34
N ALA A 80 -1.61 16.68 -16.19
CA ALA A 80 -1.87 15.48 -15.41
C ALA A 80 -2.85 14.53 -16.13
N SER A 81 -3.89 15.09 -16.75
CA SER A 81 -4.85 14.33 -17.56
C SER A 81 -4.16 13.74 -18.80
N GLU A 82 -3.36 14.54 -19.50
CA GLU A 82 -2.58 14.09 -20.65
C GLU A 82 -1.63 12.93 -20.28
N PHE A 83 -0.93 13.05 -19.15
CA PHE A 83 -0.05 12.00 -18.63
C PHE A 83 -0.84 10.69 -18.39
N GLY A 84 -1.97 10.76 -17.68
CA GLY A 84 -2.82 9.59 -17.41
C GLY A 84 -3.48 8.99 -18.66
N GLN A 85 -3.86 9.82 -19.63
CA GLN A 85 -4.41 9.35 -20.90
C GLN A 85 -3.36 8.61 -21.73
N LYS A 86 -2.11 9.07 -21.71
CA LYS A 86 -0.98 8.43 -22.41
C LYS A 86 -0.49 7.16 -21.71
N LEU A 87 -0.60 7.09 -20.38
CA LEU A 87 -0.16 5.95 -19.58
C LEU A 87 -1.13 4.76 -19.69
N LYS A 88 -0.73 3.73 -20.44
CA LYS A 88 -1.56 2.54 -20.70
C LYS A 88 -0.86 1.25 -20.28
N ALA A 89 -0.90 0.93 -18.99
CA ALA A 89 -0.26 -0.25 -18.41
C ALA A 89 -1.27 -1.25 -17.83
N VAL A 90 -0.86 -2.51 -17.67
CA VAL A 90 -1.58 -3.55 -16.92
C VAL A 90 -0.62 -4.24 -15.94
N PRO A 91 -0.94 -4.29 -14.63
CA PRO A 91 -2.03 -3.57 -13.98
C PRO A 91 -1.94 -2.04 -14.17
N THR A 92 -3.02 -1.32 -13.86
CA THR A 92 -3.03 0.14 -13.99
C THR A 92 -2.02 0.75 -13.03
N ILE A 93 -1.27 1.76 -13.49
CA ILE A 93 -0.27 2.44 -12.65
C ILE A 93 -0.92 3.69 -12.05
N PRO A 94 -1.08 3.77 -10.72
CA PRO A 94 -1.49 5.01 -10.07
C PRO A 94 -0.35 6.03 -10.13
N PHE A 95 -0.71 7.31 -10.20
CA PHE A 95 0.25 8.42 -10.11
C PHE A 95 -0.41 9.60 -9.39
N GLU A 96 0.41 10.41 -8.73
CA GLU A 96 -0.03 11.58 -7.99
C GLU A 96 -0.15 12.81 -8.90
N VAL A 97 -0.81 13.88 -8.42
CA VAL A 97 -0.82 15.18 -9.10
C VAL A 97 0.63 15.66 -9.24
N PRO A 98 1.10 16.06 -10.43
CA PRO A 98 2.48 16.48 -10.61
C PRO A 98 2.77 17.76 -9.85
N LEU A 99 4.00 17.89 -9.34
CA LEU A 99 4.49 19.12 -8.74
C LEU A 99 4.93 20.10 -9.85
N PRO A 100 4.32 21.29 -9.98
CA PRO A 100 4.84 22.34 -10.84
C PRO A 100 5.95 23.13 -10.14
N ILE A 101 7.10 23.28 -10.80
CA ILE A 101 8.25 24.06 -10.35
C ILE A 101 8.42 25.26 -11.29
N LEU A 102 8.36 26.46 -10.73
CA LEU A 102 8.55 27.71 -11.49
C LEU A 102 10.04 27.95 -11.75
N LEU A 103 10.38 28.21 -13.01
CA LEU A 103 11.75 28.59 -13.38
C LEU A 103 12.00 30.09 -13.14
N PRO A 104 13.16 30.47 -12.57
CA PRO A 104 13.55 31.87 -12.44
C PRO A 104 13.54 32.58 -13.80
N ASN A 105 12.94 33.76 -13.86
CA ASN A 105 12.90 34.61 -15.06
C ASN A 105 12.18 34.02 -16.27
N SER A 106 11.36 32.97 -16.08
CA SER A 106 10.57 32.34 -17.13
C SER A 106 9.12 32.14 -16.69
N SER A 107 8.18 32.19 -17.62
CA SER A 107 6.80 31.78 -17.38
C SER A 107 6.60 30.27 -17.52
N ASN A 108 7.63 29.54 -17.93
CA ASN A 108 7.58 28.09 -18.09
C ASN A 108 7.73 27.37 -16.75
N LEU A 109 7.15 26.17 -16.69
CA LEU A 109 7.17 25.30 -15.53
C LEU A 109 7.90 24.00 -15.85
N ILE A 110 8.55 23.42 -14.85
CA ILE A 110 8.95 22.02 -14.84
C ILE A 110 7.87 21.23 -14.10
N TYR A 111 7.48 20.08 -14.63
CA TYR A 111 6.52 19.20 -13.98
C TYR A 111 7.21 17.93 -13.51
N VAL A 112 7.07 17.62 -12.23
CA VAL A 112 7.61 16.38 -11.65
C VAL A 112 6.46 15.42 -11.36
N PHE A 113 6.47 14.27 -12.04
CA PHE A 113 5.52 13.20 -11.81
C PHE A 113 6.16 12.12 -10.94
N HIS A 114 5.52 11.75 -9.83
CA HIS A 114 5.93 10.62 -9.01
C HIS A 114 5.26 9.33 -9.49
N VAL A 115 6.07 8.32 -9.76
CA VAL A 115 5.64 6.97 -10.12
C VAL A 115 6.08 6.04 -8.98
N PRO A 116 5.20 5.71 -8.03
CA PRO A 116 5.57 4.93 -6.87
C PRO A 116 5.91 3.49 -7.26
N ARG A 117 6.67 2.82 -6.39
CA ARG A 117 6.91 1.37 -6.49
C ARG A 117 5.58 0.65 -6.34
N SER A 118 5.19 -0.18 -7.30
CA SER A 118 3.90 -0.88 -7.22
C SER A 118 3.96 -2.13 -6.34
N LEU A 119 2.86 -2.42 -5.67
CA LEU A 119 2.64 -3.65 -4.92
C LEU A 119 2.08 -4.77 -5.81
N GLU A 120 1.46 -4.42 -6.94
CA GLU A 120 0.85 -5.35 -7.92
C GLU A 120 1.79 -5.75 -9.06
N ARG A 121 3.09 -5.65 -8.82
CA ARG A 121 4.09 -6.01 -9.81
C ARG A 121 4.01 -7.48 -10.23
N PRO A 122 4.39 -7.82 -11.47
CA PRO A 122 4.96 -6.91 -12.48
C PRO A 122 3.91 -6.24 -13.39
N HIS A 123 4.21 -5.02 -13.87
CA HIS A 123 3.43 -4.25 -14.85
C HIS A 123 4.03 -4.33 -16.26
N LEU A 124 3.17 -4.28 -17.27
CA LEU A 124 3.55 -4.25 -18.68
C LEU A 124 2.66 -3.30 -19.52
N PRO A 125 3.14 -2.76 -20.65
CA PRO A 125 2.33 -1.93 -21.55
C PRO A 125 1.11 -2.68 -22.12
N LEU A 126 -0.08 -2.07 -22.11
CA LEU A 126 -1.34 -2.71 -22.52
C LEU A 126 -1.34 -3.19 -23.98
N LEU A 127 -0.68 -2.43 -24.88
CA LEU A 127 -0.59 -2.70 -26.32
C LEU A 127 0.09 -4.04 -26.60
N ALA A 128 -0.59 -4.89 -27.39
CA ALA A 128 -0.23 -6.30 -27.58
C ALA A 128 1.19 -6.52 -28.15
N ASP A 129 1.64 -5.64 -29.05
CA ASP A 129 2.95 -5.67 -29.69
C ASP A 129 4.09 -5.19 -28.77
N LYS A 130 3.78 -4.60 -27.62
CA LYS A 130 4.74 -4.00 -26.68
C LYS A 130 4.69 -4.61 -25.29
N ARG A 131 4.08 -5.80 -25.15
CA ARG A 131 3.95 -6.54 -23.89
C ARG A 131 5.29 -7.11 -23.42
N ILE A 132 6.15 -6.22 -22.97
CA ILE A 132 7.46 -6.52 -22.40
C ILE A 132 7.48 -5.97 -20.97
N PHE A 133 7.95 -6.79 -20.05
CA PHE A 133 8.21 -6.36 -18.67
C PHE A 133 9.53 -5.59 -18.64
N TRP A 134 9.45 -4.33 -18.29
CA TRP A 134 10.61 -3.44 -18.20
C TRP A 134 11.01 -3.24 -16.74
N LYS A 135 12.30 -3.06 -16.51
CA LYS A 135 12.88 -2.60 -15.25
C LYS A 135 13.75 -1.37 -15.48
N ARG A 136 13.82 -0.50 -14.48
CA ARG A 136 14.74 0.64 -14.49
C ARG A 136 16.14 0.20 -14.05
N THR A 137 17.16 0.66 -14.75
CA THR A 137 18.56 0.54 -14.38
C THR A 137 19.21 1.93 -14.37
N ASN A 138 20.48 2.02 -14.01
CA ASN A 138 21.25 3.26 -14.09
C ASN A 138 21.56 3.71 -15.53
N THR A 139 21.33 2.84 -16.53
CA THR A 139 21.58 3.11 -17.94
C THR A 139 20.29 3.28 -18.75
N GLY A 140 19.12 3.21 -18.11
CA GLY A 140 17.81 3.41 -18.71
C GLY A 140 16.84 2.28 -18.41
N ASN A 141 16.11 1.82 -19.42
CA ASN A 141 15.07 0.80 -19.28
C ASN A 141 15.50 -0.51 -19.95
N GLU A 142 15.62 -1.57 -19.15
CA GLU A 142 16.00 -2.91 -19.60
C GLU A 142 14.84 -3.89 -19.51
N GLN A 143 14.86 -4.92 -20.35
CA GLN A 143 13.89 -6.00 -20.26
C GLN A 143 14.19 -6.87 -19.03
N MET A 144 13.17 -7.20 -18.26
CA MET A 144 13.29 -8.14 -17.15
C MET A 144 13.59 -9.56 -17.64
N SER A 145 14.43 -10.28 -16.91
CA SER A 145 14.65 -11.70 -17.15
C SER A 145 13.42 -12.52 -16.76
N LEU A 146 13.31 -13.74 -17.29
CA LEU A 146 12.23 -14.67 -16.91
C LEU A 146 12.24 -14.97 -15.40
N GLU A 147 13.42 -15.03 -14.78
CA GLU A 147 13.57 -15.27 -13.35
C GLU A 147 13.07 -14.08 -12.53
N GLU A 148 13.39 -12.85 -12.95
CA GLU A 148 12.90 -11.63 -12.31
C GLU A 148 11.36 -11.54 -12.39
N ILE A 149 10.79 -11.84 -13.55
CA ILE A 149 9.34 -11.85 -13.76
C ILE A 149 8.68 -12.87 -12.82
N ARG A 150 9.19 -14.11 -12.78
CA ARG A 150 8.67 -15.17 -11.90
C ARG A 150 8.78 -14.79 -10.42
N ALA A 151 9.88 -14.18 -10.01
CA ALA A 151 10.07 -13.73 -8.64
C ALA A 151 9.04 -12.65 -8.25
N GLN A 152 8.76 -11.69 -9.14
CA GLN A 152 7.77 -10.64 -8.86
C GLN A 152 6.35 -11.21 -8.75
N PHE A 153 5.94 -12.10 -9.66
CA PHE A 153 4.64 -12.77 -9.54
C PHE A 153 4.51 -13.58 -8.26
N ARG A 154 5.55 -14.35 -7.88
CA ARG A 154 5.54 -15.13 -6.64
C ARG A 154 5.39 -14.23 -5.42
N ASN A 155 6.16 -13.14 -5.35
CA ASN A 155 6.07 -12.21 -4.23
C ASN A 155 4.67 -11.59 -4.12
N TYR A 156 4.05 -11.26 -5.25
CA TYR A 156 2.68 -10.76 -5.28
C TYR A 156 1.67 -11.81 -4.79
N GLU A 157 1.77 -13.05 -5.25
CA GLU A 157 0.92 -14.16 -4.81
C GLU A 157 1.08 -14.45 -3.31
N GLU A 158 2.32 -14.58 -2.83
CA GLU A 158 2.62 -14.79 -1.41
C GLU A 158 2.02 -13.68 -0.53
N MET A 159 2.17 -12.43 -0.96
CA MET A 159 1.64 -11.28 -0.23
C MET A 159 0.11 -11.26 -0.22
N ARG A 160 -0.52 -11.61 -1.34
CA ARG A 160 -1.98 -11.73 -1.44
C ARG A 160 -2.52 -12.87 -0.58
N ASP A 161 -1.81 -13.99 -0.50
CA ASP A 161 -2.23 -15.12 0.33
C ASP A 161 -2.13 -14.80 1.83
N LYS A 162 -1.10 -14.05 2.25
CA LYS A 162 -1.03 -13.52 3.61
C LYS A 162 -2.20 -12.60 3.94
N LEU A 163 -2.58 -11.70 3.03
CA LEU A 163 -3.77 -10.87 3.22
C LEU A 163 -5.06 -11.69 3.34
N LYS A 164 -5.23 -12.77 2.57
CA LYS A 164 -6.39 -13.66 2.70
C LYS A 164 -6.44 -14.35 4.06
N LEU A 165 -5.30 -14.82 4.57
CA LEU A 165 -5.22 -15.45 5.89
C LEU A 165 -5.59 -14.46 7.00
N LEU A 166 -5.04 -13.24 6.95
CA LEU A 166 -5.40 -12.15 7.85
C LEU A 166 -6.92 -11.88 7.79
N PHE A 167 -7.47 -11.80 6.59
CA PHE A 167 -8.88 -11.56 6.38
C PHE A 167 -9.77 -12.66 7.00
N ILE A 168 -9.41 -13.94 6.80
CA ILE A 168 -10.14 -15.07 7.37
C ILE A 168 -10.13 -15.01 8.90
N GLU A 169 -8.99 -14.75 9.52
CA GLU A 169 -8.89 -14.65 10.98
C GLU A 169 -9.75 -13.49 11.52
N LEU A 170 -9.78 -12.34 10.84
CA LEU A 170 -10.63 -11.22 11.22
C LEU A 170 -12.12 -11.58 11.14
N VAL A 171 -12.54 -12.28 10.09
CA VAL A 171 -13.93 -12.74 9.95
C VAL A 171 -14.29 -13.79 11.01
N GLN A 172 -13.39 -14.73 11.31
CA GLN A 172 -13.61 -15.70 12.39
C GLN A 172 -13.72 -15.03 13.76
N ASN A 173 -12.84 -14.08 14.06
CA ASN A 173 -12.90 -13.32 15.31
C ASN A 173 -14.18 -12.47 15.42
N ARG A 174 -14.69 -11.95 14.30
CA ARG A 174 -15.99 -11.27 14.24
C ARG A 174 -17.12 -12.21 14.69
N GLU A 175 -17.18 -13.42 14.12
CA GLU A 175 -18.21 -14.41 14.43
C GLU A 175 -18.15 -14.84 15.89
N VAL A 176 -16.94 -15.15 16.40
CA VAL A 176 -16.74 -15.51 17.82
C VAL A 176 -17.19 -14.38 18.76
N LEU A 177 -16.88 -13.12 18.44
CA LEU A 177 -17.33 -11.98 19.25
C LEU A 177 -18.85 -11.85 19.28
N GLN A 178 -19.50 -12.04 18.13
CA GLN A 178 -20.95 -12.02 18.03
C GLN A 178 -21.58 -13.16 18.84
N GLU A 179 -21.01 -14.36 18.84
CA GLU A 179 -21.50 -15.46 19.69
C GLU A 179 -21.36 -15.15 21.18
N VAL A 180 -20.20 -14.63 21.60
CA VAL A 180 -19.93 -14.28 23.01
C VAL A 180 -20.86 -13.19 23.53
N ALA A 181 -21.29 -12.27 22.66
CA ALA A 181 -22.22 -11.19 22.97
C ALA A 181 -23.62 -11.67 23.37
N HIS A 182 -24.07 -12.76 22.75
CA HIS A 182 -25.44 -13.28 22.86
C HIS A 182 -25.58 -14.38 23.92
N VAL A 183 -24.58 -14.55 24.79
CA VAL A 183 -24.62 -15.55 25.87
C VAL A 183 -25.63 -15.15 26.94
N ASP A 184 -26.56 -16.06 27.26
CA ASP A 184 -27.60 -15.85 28.28
C ASP A 184 -27.02 -15.60 29.68
N LEU A 185 -27.71 -14.75 30.46
CA LEU A 185 -27.41 -14.50 31.86
C LEU A 185 -27.36 -15.81 32.65
N GLY A 186 -26.18 -16.13 33.19
CA GLY A 186 -25.94 -17.36 33.96
C GLY A 186 -25.11 -18.42 33.22
N THR A 187 -24.80 -18.20 31.95
CA THR A 187 -23.83 -18.98 31.20
C THR A 187 -22.61 -18.12 30.83
N TYR A 188 -21.50 -18.76 30.44
CA TYR A 188 -20.30 -18.08 29.98
C TYR A 188 -19.68 -18.84 28.81
N SER A 189 -19.11 -18.10 27.84
CA SER A 189 -18.35 -18.72 26.74
C SER A 189 -16.94 -19.08 27.20
N LEU A 190 -16.45 -20.22 26.72
CA LEU A 190 -15.06 -20.65 26.88
C LEU A 190 -14.18 -20.26 25.69
N GLN A 191 -14.76 -19.66 24.65
CA GLN A 191 -14.03 -19.30 23.45
C GLN A 191 -13.07 -18.15 23.74
N THR A 192 -11.86 -18.27 23.20
CA THR A 192 -10.87 -17.20 23.16
C THR A 192 -10.75 -16.71 21.72
N LEU A 193 -10.36 -15.44 21.56
CA LEU A 193 -10.11 -14.88 20.24
C LEU A 193 -8.70 -15.29 19.79
N ASP A 194 -8.56 -15.74 18.56
CA ASP A 194 -7.24 -16.06 18.02
C ASP A 194 -6.51 -14.75 17.64
N ASN A 195 -5.21 -14.70 17.86
CA ASN A 195 -4.34 -13.59 17.52
C ASN A 195 -2.99 -14.07 16.99
N ASP A 196 -2.77 -15.39 16.87
CA ASP A 196 -1.50 -15.95 16.43
C ASP A 196 -1.21 -15.60 14.97
N VAL A 197 -2.24 -15.63 14.13
CA VAL A 197 -2.13 -15.28 12.72
C VAL A 197 -1.96 -13.76 12.59
N LEU A 198 -2.67 -12.95 13.36
CA LEU A 198 -2.58 -11.49 13.34
C LEU A 198 -1.18 -11.03 13.78
N ASP A 199 -0.66 -11.60 14.86
CA ASP A 199 0.67 -11.27 15.38
C ASP A 199 1.79 -11.59 14.39
N ARG A 200 1.70 -12.72 13.69
CA ARG A 200 2.70 -13.16 12.71
C ARG A 200 2.57 -12.39 11.40
N LEU A 201 1.36 -12.27 10.88
CA LEU A 201 1.13 -11.68 9.57
C LEU A 201 1.31 -10.18 9.57
N LEU A 202 1.02 -9.46 10.67
CA LEU A 202 1.18 -8.00 10.70
C LEU A 202 2.60 -7.54 10.34
N VAL A 203 3.62 -8.29 10.77
CA VAL A 203 5.01 -7.99 10.42
C VAL A 203 5.24 -8.17 8.92
N ASP A 204 4.72 -9.27 8.37
CA ASP A 204 4.90 -9.63 6.98
C ASP A 204 4.11 -8.75 6.01
N VAL A 205 2.91 -8.32 6.39
CA VAL A 205 2.05 -7.47 5.55
C VAL A 205 2.30 -5.98 5.77
N TYR A 206 3.11 -5.59 6.76
CA TYR A 206 3.32 -4.18 7.10
C TYR A 206 3.74 -3.35 5.89
N SER A 207 4.70 -3.82 5.09
CA SER A 207 5.17 -3.09 3.91
C SER A 207 4.08 -2.85 2.85
N LEU A 208 3.01 -3.63 2.88
CA LEU A 208 1.86 -3.51 1.97
C LEU A 208 0.81 -2.53 2.50
N ILE A 209 0.62 -2.49 3.81
CA ILE A 209 -0.46 -1.74 4.46
C ILE A 209 0.01 -0.45 5.15
N GLN A 210 1.33 -0.19 5.19
CA GLN A 210 1.90 0.95 5.92
C GLN A 210 1.37 2.31 5.44
N ASP A 211 1.03 2.42 4.15
CA ASP A 211 0.45 3.64 3.57
C ASP A 211 -1.06 3.73 3.84
N ASP A 212 -1.70 2.63 4.25
CA ASP A 212 -3.09 2.58 4.72
C ASP A 212 -3.13 2.77 6.24
N VAL A 213 -3.05 4.04 6.66
CA VAL A 213 -3.05 4.44 8.07
C VAL A 213 -4.30 3.96 8.81
N GLU A 214 -5.45 3.93 8.13
CA GLU A 214 -6.73 3.50 8.72
C GLU A 214 -6.72 2.00 9.02
N LEU A 215 -6.32 1.18 8.04
CA LEU A 215 -6.20 -0.27 8.22
C LEU A 215 -5.16 -0.61 9.29
N THR A 216 -3.98 0.01 9.22
CA THR A 216 -2.90 -0.21 10.18
C THR A 216 -3.36 0.13 11.60
N ARG A 217 -4.05 1.26 11.80
CA ARG A 217 -4.60 1.64 13.10
C ARG A 217 -5.65 0.65 13.59
N ALA A 218 -6.57 0.24 12.72
CA ALA A 218 -7.60 -0.74 13.07
C ALA A 218 -6.97 -2.06 13.51
N LEU A 219 -6.01 -2.60 12.76
CA LEU A 219 -5.34 -3.86 13.09
C LEU A 219 -4.54 -3.80 14.40
N LEU A 220 -3.85 -2.69 14.68
CA LEU A 220 -3.16 -2.50 15.95
C LEU A 220 -4.13 -2.42 17.14
N LEU A 221 -5.26 -1.74 16.97
CA LEU A 221 -6.32 -1.69 17.98
C LEU A 221 -6.89 -3.09 18.23
N ILE A 222 -7.23 -3.83 17.17
CA ILE A 222 -7.74 -5.21 17.25
C ILE A 222 -6.78 -6.08 18.04
N ARG A 223 -5.50 -6.09 17.65
CA ARG A 223 -4.44 -6.83 18.33
C ARG A 223 -4.35 -6.50 19.82
N GLN A 224 -4.38 -5.22 20.17
CA GLN A 224 -4.33 -4.77 21.57
C GLN A 224 -5.54 -5.26 22.37
N GLN A 225 -6.74 -5.12 21.81
CA GLN A 225 -7.98 -5.50 22.49
C GLN A 225 -8.10 -7.02 22.64
N ILE A 226 -7.75 -7.81 21.62
CA ILE A 226 -7.75 -9.28 21.71
C ILE A 226 -6.81 -9.75 22.82
N ARG A 227 -5.58 -9.21 22.89
CA ARG A 227 -4.62 -9.56 23.96
C ARG A 227 -5.15 -9.22 25.35
N ALA A 228 -5.77 -8.06 25.50
CA ALA A 228 -6.39 -7.65 26.77
C ALA A 228 -7.56 -8.57 27.14
N ALA A 229 -8.42 -8.90 26.19
CA ALA A 229 -9.54 -9.82 26.36
C ALA A 229 -9.07 -11.21 26.78
N ASN A 230 -8.14 -11.81 26.02
CA ASN A 230 -7.61 -13.14 26.33
C ASN A 230 -6.91 -13.20 27.70
N SER A 231 -6.16 -12.16 28.07
CA SER A 231 -5.53 -12.07 29.39
C SER A 231 -6.57 -12.04 30.52
N LYS A 232 -7.65 -11.28 30.34
CA LYS A 232 -8.74 -11.19 31.31
C LYS A 232 -9.55 -12.47 31.40
N THR A 233 -9.83 -13.12 30.27
CA THR A 233 -10.49 -14.43 30.20
C THR A 233 -9.66 -15.51 30.91
N GLN A 234 -8.33 -15.52 30.74
CA GLN A 234 -7.45 -16.43 31.49
C GLN A 234 -7.48 -16.18 33.00
N ILE A 235 -7.50 -14.92 33.44
CA ILE A 235 -7.63 -14.58 34.87
C ILE A 235 -8.99 -15.06 35.41
N PHE A 236 -10.06 -14.84 34.66
CA PHE A 236 -11.40 -15.30 35.00
C PHE A 236 -11.45 -16.83 35.20
N PHE A 237 -10.87 -17.61 34.28
CA PHE A 237 -10.81 -19.07 34.42
C PHE A 237 -9.98 -19.53 35.63
N ARG A 238 -8.89 -18.84 35.94
CA ARG A 238 -8.10 -19.12 37.16
C ARG A 238 -8.87 -18.79 38.45
N GLN A 239 -9.79 -17.83 38.41
CA GLN A 239 -10.64 -17.50 39.56
C GLN A 239 -11.78 -18.50 39.73
N LEU A 240 -12.35 -19.01 38.62
CA LEU A 240 -13.37 -20.06 38.66
C LEU A 240 -12.88 -21.38 39.26
N SER A 241 -11.57 -21.65 39.26
CA SER A 241 -11.03 -22.87 39.86
C SER A 241 -10.85 -22.81 41.38
N ILE A 242 -11.13 -21.68 42.03
CA ILE A 242 -10.98 -21.48 43.47
C ILE A 242 -12.32 -21.76 44.18
N PRO A 243 -12.44 -22.82 45.02
CA PRO A 243 -13.71 -23.28 45.59
C PRO A 243 -14.47 -22.30 46.50
N SER A 244 -13.83 -21.20 46.93
CA SER A 244 -14.36 -20.29 47.96
C SER A 244 -14.96 -18.98 47.41
N VAL A 245 -15.01 -18.80 46.08
CA VAL A 245 -15.46 -17.55 45.45
C VAL A 245 -16.93 -17.68 45.02
N SER A 246 -17.74 -16.65 45.29
CA SER A 246 -19.11 -16.56 44.75
C SER A 246 -19.05 -16.37 43.22
N TYR A 247 -19.45 -17.39 42.48
CA TYR A 247 -19.33 -17.44 41.02
C TYR A 247 -20.24 -16.44 40.28
N ASP A 248 -21.42 -16.14 40.82
CA ASP A 248 -22.42 -15.31 40.14
C ASP A 248 -21.90 -13.91 39.81
N ASN A 249 -21.25 -13.26 40.79
CA ASN A 249 -20.67 -11.93 40.60
C ASN A 249 -19.49 -11.96 39.62
N LEU A 250 -18.69 -13.04 39.64
CA LEU A 250 -17.55 -13.21 38.74
C LEU A 250 -18.02 -13.35 37.29
N ILE A 251 -19.05 -14.18 37.05
CA ILE A 251 -19.65 -14.40 35.73
C ILE A 251 -20.28 -13.10 35.22
N VAL A 252 -21.08 -12.40 36.02
CA VAL A 252 -21.70 -11.13 35.63
C VAL A 252 -20.65 -10.07 35.26
N ASN A 253 -19.56 -9.97 36.02
CA ASN A 253 -18.47 -9.03 35.72
C ASN A 253 -17.72 -9.41 34.44
N HIS A 254 -17.51 -10.71 34.20
CA HIS A 254 -16.87 -11.19 32.97
C HIS A 254 -17.75 -10.92 31.74
N LEU A 255 -19.06 -11.19 31.82
CA LEU A 255 -20.00 -10.89 30.73
C LEU A 255 -20.02 -9.40 30.40
N LYS A 256 -20.12 -8.52 31.41
CA LYS A 256 -20.03 -7.06 31.20
C LYS A 256 -18.71 -6.63 30.56
N PHE A 257 -17.61 -7.27 30.95
CA PHE A 257 -16.31 -7.01 30.34
C PHE A 257 -16.29 -7.44 28.87
N MET A 258 -16.78 -8.64 28.53
CA MET A 258 -16.83 -9.12 27.15
C MET A 258 -17.73 -8.26 26.26
N GLN A 259 -18.88 -7.80 26.77
CA GLN A 259 -19.75 -6.83 26.08
C GLN A 259 -19.04 -5.49 25.81
N ALA A 260 -18.24 -5.01 26.77
CA ALA A 260 -17.44 -3.80 26.57
C ALA A 260 -16.31 -4.00 25.54
N VAL A 261 -15.69 -5.20 25.51
CA VAL A 261 -14.70 -5.56 24.50
C VAL A 261 -15.35 -5.60 23.11
N GLU A 262 -16.48 -6.29 22.97
CA GLU A 262 -17.23 -6.38 21.72
C GLU A 262 -17.58 -4.99 21.16
N ALA A 263 -18.11 -4.09 22.01
CA ALA A 263 -18.50 -2.74 21.61
C ALA A 263 -17.36 -1.90 21.01
N VAL A 264 -16.10 -2.25 21.32
CA VAL A 264 -14.90 -1.60 20.76
C VAL A 264 -14.32 -2.41 19.60
N LEU A 265 -14.26 -3.74 19.75
CA LEU A 265 -13.54 -4.62 18.86
C LEU A 265 -14.31 -4.93 17.58
N LEU A 266 -15.63 -5.11 17.68
CA LEU A 266 -16.47 -5.43 16.53
C LEU A 266 -16.44 -4.31 15.47
N PRO A 267 -16.63 -3.02 15.80
CA PRO A 267 -16.51 -1.95 14.80
C PRO A 267 -15.12 -1.86 14.17
N ALA A 268 -14.05 -2.13 14.94
CA ALA A 268 -12.69 -2.11 14.42
C ALA A 268 -12.43 -3.25 13.43
N ILE A 269 -12.93 -4.46 13.74
CA ILE A 269 -12.87 -5.61 12.83
C ILE A 269 -13.68 -5.34 11.57
N GLU A 270 -14.90 -4.82 11.70
CA GLU A 270 -15.73 -4.46 10.54
C GLU A 270 -15.07 -3.42 9.64
N GLN A 271 -14.43 -2.40 10.24
CA GLN A 271 -13.65 -1.42 9.50
C GLN A 271 -12.47 -2.06 8.75
N ALA A 272 -11.69 -2.91 9.42
CA ALA A 272 -10.56 -3.59 8.79
C ALA A 272 -11.01 -4.52 7.65
N VAL A 273 -12.06 -5.31 7.87
CA VAL A 273 -12.68 -6.19 6.86
C VAL A 273 -13.19 -5.38 5.67
N TYR A 274 -13.87 -4.26 5.91
CA TYR A 274 -14.35 -3.37 4.85
C TYR A 274 -13.20 -2.82 4.01
N ILE A 275 -12.14 -2.30 4.64
CA ILE A 275 -10.97 -1.79 3.93
C ILE A 275 -10.30 -2.89 3.09
N LEU A 276 -10.15 -4.09 3.66
CA LEU A 276 -9.59 -5.25 2.94
C LEU A 276 -10.44 -5.69 1.74
N LYS A 277 -11.77 -5.58 1.80
CA LYS A 277 -12.67 -5.84 0.66
C LYS A 277 -12.51 -4.77 -0.42
N GLU A 278 -12.66 -3.50 -0.05
CA GLU A 278 -12.73 -2.39 -1.00
C GLU A 278 -11.39 -2.06 -1.64
N ARG A 279 -10.31 -2.00 -0.84
CA ARG A 279 -9.00 -1.54 -1.32
C ARG A 279 -8.11 -2.69 -1.83
N TYR A 280 -8.31 -3.90 -1.31
CA TYR A 280 -7.47 -5.05 -1.64
C TYR A 280 -8.23 -6.16 -2.39
N GLY A 281 -9.52 -5.95 -2.70
CA GLY A 281 -10.32 -6.86 -3.52
C GLY A 281 -10.51 -8.26 -2.91
N LEU A 282 -10.44 -8.37 -1.59
CA LEU A 282 -10.70 -9.63 -0.90
C LEU A 282 -12.20 -9.92 -0.88
N ARG A 283 -12.55 -11.21 -0.94
CA ARG A 283 -13.94 -11.69 -0.89
C ARG A 283 -14.12 -12.54 0.34
N ASP A 284 -15.30 -12.44 0.92
CA ASP A 284 -15.68 -13.25 2.07
C ASP A 284 -15.89 -14.71 1.61
N PRO A 285 -15.06 -15.67 2.07
CA PRO A 285 -15.22 -17.06 1.65
C PRO A 285 -16.42 -17.74 2.31
N PHE A 286 -17.02 -17.11 3.33
CA PHE A 286 -18.18 -17.63 4.06
C PHE A 286 -19.50 -16.98 3.66
N ALA A 287 -19.48 -15.93 2.83
CA ALA A 287 -20.71 -15.39 2.27
C ALA A 287 -21.35 -16.45 1.36
N GLU A 288 -22.64 -16.72 1.58
CA GLU A 288 -23.42 -17.54 0.66
C GLU A 288 -23.31 -16.93 -0.74
N ALA A 289 -23.15 -17.79 -1.77
CA ALA A 289 -23.08 -17.32 -3.15
C ALA A 289 -24.45 -16.74 -3.52
N GLU A 290 -24.58 -15.41 -3.46
CA GLU A 290 -25.71 -14.65 -4.01
C GLU A 290 -25.81 -14.78 -5.53
#